data_AF-A0A4Q7MFU9-F1
#
_entry.id   AF-A0A4Q7MFU9-F1
#
_cell.length_a   1.000
_cell.length_b   1.000
_cell.length_c   1.000
_cell.angle_alpha   90.00
_cell.angle_beta   90.00
_cell.angle_gamma   90.00
#
_symmetry.space_group_name_H-M   'P 1'
#
loop_
_entity.id
_entity.type
_entity.pdbx_description
1 polymer ?
#
loop_
_entity_poly.entity_id
_entity_poly.type
_entity_poly.pdbx_seq_one_letter_code
_entity_poly.pdbx_strand_id
1 'polypeptide(L)'
;MNRTLATAVAASLLVLGAAGPVAADTPDSANCLGVVTQQRAIAHHDIGEHASSQEEPRLGLGNVTREILGEDAHVGEFGSFLGDIDGDPATSCH
;
A
#
# COMPACT_ATOMS: atom_id res chain seq x y z
N MET A 1 -19.04 7.61 57.93
CA MET A 1 -19.17 8.17 56.57
C MET A 1 -17.84 7.99 55.87
N ASN A 2 -17.68 7.04 54.95
CA ASN A 2 -16.50 6.90 54.05
C ASN A 2 -16.63 5.68 53.09
N ARG A 3 -17.85 5.29 52.68
CA ARG A 3 -18.05 4.11 51.80
C ARG A 3 -18.82 4.41 50.51
N THR A 4 -19.18 5.66 50.27
CA THR A 4 -20.01 6.08 49.12
C THR A 4 -19.23 6.74 47.99
N LEU A 5 -17.92 6.99 48.15
CA LEU A 5 -17.09 7.64 47.11
C LEU A 5 -16.31 6.65 46.22
N ALA A 6 -16.18 5.38 46.63
CA ALA A 6 -15.39 4.40 45.87
C ALA A 6 -16.15 3.80 44.67
N THR A 7 -17.47 3.92 44.62
CA THR A 7 -18.31 3.33 43.57
C THR A 7 -18.55 4.25 42.37
N ALA A 8 -18.23 5.55 42.45
CA ALA A 8 -18.47 6.49 41.36
C ALA A 8 -17.36 6.54 40.30
N VAL A 9 -16.14 6.07 40.61
CA VAL A 9 -15.00 6.12 39.68
C VAL A 9 -14.97 4.90 38.75
N ALA A 10 -15.55 3.77 39.16
CA ALA A 10 -15.53 2.52 38.39
C ALA A 10 -16.49 2.53 37.18
N ALA A 11 -17.51 3.40 37.17
CA ALA A 11 -18.52 3.43 36.11
C ALA A 11 -18.06 4.19 34.84
N SER A 12 -17.02 5.02 34.93
CA SER A 12 -16.60 5.92 33.84
C SER A 12 -15.61 5.28 32.86
N LEU A 13 -15.08 4.09 33.16
CA LEU A 13 -14.05 3.42 32.33
C LEU A 13 -14.64 2.45 31.27
N LEU A 14 -15.96 2.29 31.21
CA LEU A 14 -16.61 1.30 30.34
C LEU A 14 -16.96 1.83 28.93
N VAL A 15 -16.67 3.09 28.61
CA VAL A 15 -17.12 3.74 27.33
C VAL A 15 -15.95 3.97 26.35
N LEU A 16 -14.87 3.19 26.41
CA LEU A 16 -13.71 3.39 25.51
C LEU A 16 -13.43 2.22 24.54
N GLY A 17 -14.35 1.25 24.40
CA GLY A 17 -14.00 -0.05 23.81
C GLY A 17 -14.70 -0.49 22.52
N ALA A 18 -15.58 0.32 21.90
CA ALA A 18 -16.44 -0.16 20.81
C ALA A 18 -16.15 0.46 19.43
N ALA A 19 -14.96 1.01 19.20
CA ALA A 19 -14.49 1.20 17.83
C ALA A 19 -14.04 -0.16 17.29
N GLY A 20 -15.00 -0.94 16.76
CA GLY A 20 -14.67 -2.13 15.97
C GLY A 20 -13.78 -1.73 14.78
N PRO A 21 -12.96 -2.65 14.24
CA PRO A 21 -12.19 -2.36 13.04
C PRO A 21 -13.15 -1.90 11.96
N VAL A 22 -13.03 -0.65 11.55
CA VAL A 22 -13.69 -0.17 10.35
C VAL A 22 -12.98 -0.89 9.22
N ALA A 23 -13.66 -1.85 8.59
CA ALA A 23 -13.19 -2.41 7.34
C ALA A 23 -13.12 -1.23 6.36
N ALA A 24 -11.91 -0.77 6.05
CA ALA A 24 -11.70 0.09 4.91
C ALA A 24 -12.17 -0.68 3.68
N ASP A 25 -12.94 -0.04 2.79
CA ASP A 25 -13.27 -0.63 1.51
C ASP A 25 -11.98 -1.14 0.88
N THR A 26 -11.97 -2.43 0.53
CA THR A 26 -10.84 -2.99 -0.20
C THR A 26 -10.85 -2.29 -1.56
N PRO A 27 -9.75 -1.61 -1.95
CA PRO A 27 -9.75 -0.89 -3.21
C PRO A 27 -10.06 -1.86 -4.34
N ASP A 28 -10.84 -1.41 -5.33
CA ASP A 28 -11.25 -2.23 -6.49
C ASP A 28 -10.05 -2.79 -7.29
N SER A 29 -8.87 -2.19 -7.14
CA SER A 29 -7.59 -2.74 -7.62
C SER A 29 -6.57 -2.84 -6.47
N ALA A 30 -5.95 -4.00 -6.33
CA ALA A 30 -4.76 -4.11 -5.49
C ALA A 30 -3.69 -3.15 -6.05
N ASN A 31 -3.07 -2.33 -5.19
CA ASN A 31 -1.93 -1.51 -5.60
C ASN A 31 -0.70 -2.43 -5.82
N CYS A 32 -0.69 -3.11 -6.97
CA CYS A 32 0.30 -4.12 -7.26
C CYS A 32 1.69 -3.52 -7.46
N LEU A 33 1.79 -2.24 -7.82
CA LEU A 33 3.09 -1.58 -7.95
C LEU A 33 3.86 -1.59 -6.63
N GLY A 34 3.19 -1.24 -5.52
CA GLY A 34 3.81 -1.28 -4.20
C GLY A 34 4.22 -2.71 -3.80
N VAL A 35 3.37 -3.69 -4.11
CA VAL A 35 3.60 -5.11 -3.80
C VAL A 35 4.82 -5.65 -4.52
N VAL A 36 4.87 -5.54 -5.86
CA VAL A 36 5.98 -6.08 -6.66
C VAL A 36 7.29 -5.34 -6.36
N THR A 37 7.24 -4.03 -6.10
CA THR A 37 8.42 -3.26 -5.69
C THR A 37 8.96 -3.74 -4.35
N GLN A 38 8.08 -4.00 -3.37
CA GLN A 38 8.49 -4.51 -2.06
C GLN A 38 9.04 -5.94 -2.14
N GLN A 39 8.40 -6.82 -2.91
CA GLN A 39 8.85 -8.19 -3.13
C GLN A 39 10.27 -8.22 -3.72
N ARG A 40 10.51 -7.42 -4.76
CA ARG A 40 11.84 -7.29 -5.37
C ARG A 40 12.87 -6.78 -4.37
N ALA A 41 12.53 -5.78 -3.57
CA ALA A 41 13.44 -5.23 -2.56
C ALA A 41 13.80 -6.25 -1.48
N ILE A 42 12.88 -7.14 -1.11
CA ILE A 42 13.16 -8.22 -0.15
C ILE A 42 14.02 -9.31 -0.80
N ALA A 43 13.70 -9.71 -2.03
CA ALA A 43 14.36 -10.82 -2.72
C ALA A 43 15.79 -10.48 -3.16
N HIS A 44 16.01 -9.26 -3.66
CA HIS A 44 17.29 -8.85 -4.26
C HIS A 44 18.02 -7.76 -3.48
N HIS A 45 17.44 -7.29 -2.37
CA HIS A 45 18.01 -6.22 -1.55
C HIS A 45 18.30 -4.93 -2.33
N ASP A 46 17.46 -4.63 -3.33
CA ASP A 46 17.57 -3.49 -4.24
C ASP A 46 16.23 -2.77 -4.41
N ILE A 47 16.27 -1.44 -4.56
CA ILE A 47 15.11 -0.58 -4.82
C ILE A 47 15.19 0.10 -6.20
N GLY A 48 16.20 -0.26 -7.00
CA GLY A 48 16.56 0.38 -8.26
C GLY A 48 17.30 1.70 -8.06
N GLU A 49 17.58 2.38 -9.16
CA GLU A 49 18.21 3.70 -9.18
C GLU A 49 17.18 4.82 -9.04
N HIS A 50 17.52 5.85 -8.27
CA HIS A 50 16.60 6.95 -8.02
C HIS A 50 16.49 7.84 -9.26
N ALA A 51 15.27 8.22 -9.66
CA ALA A 51 15.03 8.97 -10.90
C ALA A 51 15.83 10.29 -11.02
N SER A 52 16.25 10.90 -9.90
CA SER A 52 17.07 12.12 -9.88
C SER A 52 18.55 11.92 -10.20
N SER A 53 19.05 10.67 -10.27
CA SER A 53 20.44 10.39 -10.67
C SER A 53 20.62 10.31 -12.19
N GLN A 54 19.55 10.43 -12.97
CA GLN A 54 19.57 10.28 -14.42
C GLN A 54 19.81 11.63 -15.13
N GLU A 55 20.57 11.59 -16.22
CA GLU A 55 20.98 12.80 -16.99
C GLU A 55 19.79 13.47 -17.69
N GLU A 56 18.82 12.69 -18.16
CA GLU A 56 17.60 13.21 -18.80
C GLU A 56 16.35 12.98 -17.94
N PRO A 57 15.41 13.95 -17.89
CA PRO A 57 14.13 13.78 -17.21
C PRO A 57 13.35 12.60 -17.77
N ARG A 58 13.01 11.62 -16.92
CA ARG A 58 12.17 10.47 -17.32
C ARG A 58 10.70 10.82 -17.24
N LEU A 59 9.89 10.17 -18.07
CA LEU A 59 8.44 10.22 -17.97
C LEU A 59 7.99 9.76 -16.58
N GLY A 60 7.03 10.49 -15.99
CA GLY A 60 6.43 10.10 -14.73
C GLY A 60 5.72 8.76 -14.84
N LEU A 61 5.67 7.99 -13.76
CA LEU A 61 5.17 6.62 -13.75
C LEU A 61 3.71 6.50 -14.26
N GLY A 62 2.86 7.49 -13.96
CA GLY A 62 1.50 7.55 -14.50
C GLY A 62 1.45 7.79 -16.01
N ASN A 63 2.39 8.54 -16.58
CA ASN A 63 2.47 8.73 -18.03
C ASN A 63 2.94 7.45 -18.73
N VAL A 64 3.94 6.77 -18.15
CA VAL A 64 4.40 5.46 -18.65
C VAL A 64 3.28 4.42 -18.59
N THR A 65 2.50 4.42 -17.51
CA THR A 65 1.34 3.53 -17.35
C THR A 65 0.35 3.72 -18.50
N ARG A 66 -0.03 4.97 -18.79
CA ARG A 66 -0.96 5.28 -19.89
C ARG A 66 -0.42 4.92 -21.26
N GLU A 67 0.86 5.21 -21.49
CA GLU A 67 1.54 4.89 -22.76
C GLU A 67 1.55 3.39 -23.05
N ILE A 68 1.71 2.55 -22.02
CA ILE A 68 1.86 1.09 -22.17
C ILE A 68 0.53 0.35 -22.09
N LEU A 69 -0.33 0.71 -21.14
CA LEU A 69 -1.57 -0.02 -20.83
C LEU A 69 -2.84 0.67 -21.36
N GLY A 70 -2.74 1.92 -21.83
CA GLY A 70 -3.86 2.71 -22.32
C GLY A 70 -4.28 3.84 -21.37
N GLU A 71 -5.03 4.81 -21.89
CA GLU A 71 -5.35 6.07 -21.20
C GLU A 71 -6.12 5.91 -19.87
N ASP A 72 -6.94 4.86 -19.78
CA ASP A 72 -7.73 4.57 -18.57
C ASP A 72 -6.96 3.75 -17.52
N ALA A 73 -5.72 3.36 -17.81
CA ALA A 73 -4.95 2.49 -16.93
C ALA A 73 -4.44 3.21 -15.68
N HIS A 74 -4.46 2.48 -14.57
CA HIS A 74 -3.99 2.95 -13.28
C HIS A 74 -2.63 2.37 -12.92
N VAL A 75 -1.83 3.14 -12.17
CA VAL A 75 -0.47 2.75 -11.77
C VAL A 75 -0.43 1.43 -10.98
N GLY A 76 -1.52 1.09 -10.28
CA GLY A 76 -1.67 -0.22 -9.63
C GLY A 76 -1.62 -1.38 -10.63
N GLU A 77 -2.35 -1.27 -11.74
CA GLU A 77 -2.41 -2.26 -12.82
C GLU A 77 -1.05 -2.40 -13.53
N PHE A 78 -0.31 -1.29 -13.64
CA PHE A 78 1.06 -1.32 -14.15
C PHE A 78 1.97 -2.21 -13.30
N GLY A 79 1.75 -2.28 -11.99
CA GLY A 79 2.48 -3.20 -11.11
C GLY A 79 2.18 -4.67 -11.39
N SER A 80 0.92 -5.02 -11.65
CA SER A 80 0.56 -6.39 -12.07
C SER A 80 1.26 -6.74 -13.38
N PHE A 81 1.19 -5.84 -14.36
CA PHE A 81 1.89 -6.00 -15.63
C PHE A 81 3.40 -6.20 -15.44
N LEU A 82 4.05 -5.39 -14.60
CA LEU A 82 5.48 -5.53 -14.33
C LEU A 82 5.83 -6.90 -13.72
N GLY A 83 5.05 -7.39 -12.76
CA GLY A 83 5.26 -8.73 -12.20
C GLY A 83 5.05 -9.87 -13.20
N ASP A 84 4.22 -9.66 -14.23
CA ASP A 84 4.03 -10.65 -15.30
C ASP A 84 5.19 -10.65 -16.31
N ILE A 85 5.84 -9.50 -16.54
CA ILE A 85 6.86 -9.34 -17.60
C ILE A 85 8.31 -9.28 -17.12
N ASP A 86 8.56 -9.09 -15.81
CA ASP A 86 9.93 -8.91 -15.31
C ASP A 86 10.75 -10.21 -15.27
N GLY A 87 10.08 -11.37 -15.43
CA GLY A 87 10.72 -12.69 -15.44
C GLY A 87 11.30 -13.11 -14.10
N ASP A 88 10.96 -12.40 -13.01
CA ASP A 88 11.43 -12.67 -11.67
C ASP A 88 10.38 -13.49 -10.91
N PRO A 89 10.67 -14.75 -10.53
CA PRO A 89 9.70 -15.58 -9.82
C PRO A 89 9.40 -15.07 -8.40
N ALA A 90 10.15 -14.08 -7.89
CA ALA A 90 9.90 -13.48 -6.59
C ALA A 90 8.85 -12.36 -6.61
N THR A 91 8.44 -11.88 -7.78
CA THR A 91 7.50 -10.76 -7.95
C THR A 91 6.20 -11.24 -8.58
N SER A 92 5.07 -11.05 -7.89
CA SER A 92 3.75 -11.37 -8.43
C SER A 92 2.65 -10.62 -7.68
N CYS A 93 1.64 -10.16 -8.41
CA CYS A 93 0.44 -9.55 -7.83
C CYS A 93 -0.72 -9.59 -8.85
N HIS A 94 -1.84 -10.19 -8.44
CA HIS A 94 -3.02 -10.44 -9.28
C HIS A 94 -4.29 -10.07 -8.51
#